data_AF-A0A7Y4KS08-F1
#
_entry.id   AF-A0A7Y4KS08-F1
#
_cell.length_a   1.000
_cell.length_b   1.000
_cell.length_c   1.000
_cell.angle_alpha   90.00
_cell.angle_beta   90.00
_cell.angle_gamma   90.00
#
_symmetry.space_group_name_H-M   'P 1'
#
loop_
_entity.id
_entity.type
_entity.pdbx_description
1 polymer ?
#
loop_
_entity_poly.entity_id
_entity_poly.type
_entity_poly.pdbx_seq_one_letter_code
_entity_poly.pdbx_strand_id
1 'polypeptide(L)'
;MSSLRRQSLLCAALISGAGLAAIPERQPSDSATLQRKEAARRVSETPLAVARPPPTTNLCPGVIGNGTVQLGVAPQGHLYVPCATGTTSSGPYGSTDVGLRYVPTQMEAATLGIPCEGWGVASADLGISGFTSASCGQGNVTVESYSASTTTALSVVRVGNTFRVTHRYTPSSATPLLYQVDVTIENLGAVTVNDLRYTRGIDYDVAPNPFSEYVTLAGLLAPSVVGVNTSPFASVDPLAPHPVLPGPVSAYVDLGPSDQGAHFDFRLGALAPGRTRSFRTYYGAAASEPAALNALSTVGASTYSLGQASWDGTGNPLATTPAPAGTFGALSGQPTTFMYGFSPPTPVTSCTVECRINNPNEVYTVDMLGNQDICFTNGTSQIVTVAVFYNQGQRIEYNCGDYGPGIGNLCDFVPGQDTCNAAVFENICSLPYYSCQ
;
A
#
# COMPACT_ATOMS: atom_id res chain seq x y z
N MET A 1 52.78 -49.64 5.81
CA MET A 1 54.03 -49.56 5.03
C MET A 1 54.39 -48.07 4.92
N SER A 2 55.02 -47.53 5.98
CA SER A 2 56.47 -47.19 6.08
C SER A 2 56.82 -45.95 5.22
N SER A 3 56.72 -44.73 5.75
CA SER A 3 57.69 -44.02 6.62
C SER A 3 58.95 -43.50 5.91
N LEU A 4 59.33 -42.26 6.28
CA LEU A 4 60.69 -41.68 6.27
C LEU A 4 61.29 -41.33 4.88
N ARG A 5 62.11 -40.29 4.64
CA ARG A 5 62.68 -39.14 5.39
C ARG A 5 63.61 -38.39 4.40
N ARG A 6 63.87 -37.10 4.67
CA ARG A 6 65.17 -36.35 4.55
C ARG A 6 65.69 -35.91 3.16
N GLN A 7 65.89 -34.58 2.98
CA GLN A 7 67.18 -33.80 3.02
C GLN A 7 68.01 -33.94 1.72
N SER A 8 68.76 -33.00 1.14
CA SER A 8 69.07 -31.57 1.32
C SER A 8 70.07 -31.15 0.20
N LEU A 9 69.96 -29.91 -0.31
CA LEU A 9 71.02 -28.94 -0.73
C LEU A 9 72.12 -29.19 -1.80
N LEU A 10 72.66 -28.03 -2.25
CA LEU A 10 73.89 -27.65 -3.03
C LEU A 10 73.67 -27.45 -4.55
N CYS A 11 74.27 -26.49 -5.29
CA CYS A 11 75.38 -25.49 -5.18
C CYS A 11 75.19 -24.48 -6.38
N ALA A 12 75.39 -23.15 -6.36
CA ALA A 12 76.57 -22.26 -6.22
C ALA A 12 77.18 -21.68 -7.54
N ALA A 13 77.66 -20.41 -7.42
CA ALA A 13 78.58 -19.57 -8.25
C ALA A 13 77.99 -18.79 -9.49
N LEU A 14 78.06 -17.46 -9.69
CA LEU A 14 78.95 -16.27 -9.45
C LEU A 14 79.95 -15.89 -10.57
N ILE A 15 80.14 -14.56 -10.75
CA ILE A 15 81.27 -13.72 -11.29
C ILE A 15 80.74 -12.63 -12.27
N SER A 16 80.54 -11.35 -11.88
CA SER A 16 81.43 -10.13 -11.81
C SER A 16 81.85 -9.52 -13.17
N GLY A 17 81.96 -8.20 -13.44
CA GLY A 17 81.86 -6.96 -12.65
C GLY A 17 82.15 -5.67 -13.49
N ALA A 18 82.09 -4.50 -12.83
CA ALA A 18 82.63 -3.13 -13.13
C ALA A 18 82.22 -2.41 -14.44
N GLY A 19 81.91 -1.10 -14.52
CA GLY A 19 81.94 0.08 -13.64
C GLY A 19 82.50 1.30 -14.41
N LEU A 20 81.79 2.45 -14.52
CA LEU A 20 82.34 3.80 -14.83
C LEU A 20 81.27 4.91 -14.75
N ALA A 21 81.69 6.10 -14.30
CA ALA A 21 80.89 7.27 -13.91
C ALA A 21 80.75 8.35 -15.01
N ALA A 22 79.88 9.34 -14.73
CA ALA A 22 79.14 10.23 -15.63
C ALA A 22 79.78 11.60 -16.00
N ILE A 23 79.28 12.23 -17.09
CA ILE A 23 79.20 13.70 -17.38
C ILE A 23 77.93 13.94 -18.27
N PRO A 24 77.23 15.12 -18.23
CA PRO A 24 75.78 15.20 -18.39
C PRO A 24 75.23 15.85 -19.70
N GLU A 25 73.90 15.74 -19.82
CA GLU A 25 72.92 16.67 -20.42
C GLU A 25 72.64 16.63 -21.94
N ARG A 26 71.50 16.00 -22.29
CA ARG A 26 70.57 16.43 -23.34
C ARG A 26 69.18 15.86 -23.04
N GLN A 27 68.20 16.72 -22.73
CA GLN A 27 66.78 16.32 -22.65
C GLN A 27 66.21 16.03 -24.04
N PRO A 28 65.39 14.98 -24.17
CA PRO A 28 64.24 15.01 -25.06
C PRO A 28 62.94 14.58 -24.36
N SER A 29 61.96 15.49 -24.45
CA SER A 29 60.50 15.33 -24.47
C SER A 29 59.78 14.21 -23.68
N ASP A 30 58.90 14.69 -22.80
CA ASP A 30 57.94 14.04 -21.89
C ASP A 30 56.90 13.06 -22.49
N SER A 31 56.99 12.62 -23.74
CA SER A 31 55.93 11.79 -24.33
C SER A 31 56.07 10.27 -24.11
N ALA A 32 57.26 9.76 -23.80
CA ALA A 32 57.46 8.31 -23.64
C ALA A 32 57.24 7.79 -22.19
N THR A 33 57.22 8.69 -21.20
CA THR A 33 57.14 8.32 -19.77
C THR A 33 55.69 8.22 -19.26
N LEU A 34 54.73 8.89 -19.91
CA LEU A 34 53.30 8.79 -19.56
C LEU A 34 52.66 7.48 -20.08
N GLN A 35 53.00 7.03 -21.29
CA GLN A 35 52.46 5.78 -21.82
C GLN A 35 52.91 4.52 -21.06
N ARG A 36 54.07 4.56 -20.37
CA ARG A 36 54.53 3.43 -19.54
C ARG A 36 53.93 3.38 -18.13
N LYS A 37 53.37 4.49 -17.62
CA LYS A 37 52.64 4.48 -16.33
C LYS A 37 51.18 4.06 -16.50
N GLU A 38 50.57 4.26 -17.67
CA GLU A 38 49.21 3.80 -17.95
C GLU A 38 49.09 2.28 -18.20
N ALA A 39 50.15 1.61 -18.66
CA ALA A 39 50.16 0.16 -18.85
C ALA A 39 50.38 -0.65 -17.55
N ALA A 40 50.91 -0.03 -16.49
CA ALA A 40 51.20 -0.72 -15.22
C ALA A 40 50.07 -0.64 -14.18
N ARG A 41 48.95 0.05 -14.48
CA ARG A 41 47.75 0.12 -13.63
C ARG A 41 46.54 -0.61 -14.23
N ARG A 42 46.78 -1.57 -15.11
CA ARG A 42 45.77 -2.51 -15.63
C ARG A 42 46.24 -3.95 -15.43
N VAL A 43 46.38 -4.38 -14.18
CA VAL A 43 46.33 -5.80 -13.84
C VAL A 43 45.51 -5.96 -12.57
N SER A 44 44.42 -6.72 -12.69
CA SER A 44 43.64 -7.37 -11.64
C SER A 44 42.72 -6.51 -10.76
N GLU A 45 41.65 -5.99 -11.35
CA GLU A 45 40.35 -6.02 -10.70
C GLU A 45 39.45 -6.94 -11.51
N THR A 46 39.53 -8.24 -11.24
CA THR A 46 38.37 -9.10 -11.47
C THR A 46 37.25 -8.46 -10.66
N PRO A 47 36.10 -8.07 -11.25
CA PRO A 47 34.98 -7.68 -10.44
C PRO A 47 34.72 -8.87 -9.52
N LEU A 48 34.86 -8.68 -8.21
CA LEU A 48 34.13 -9.53 -7.28
C LEU A 48 32.70 -9.42 -7.79
N ALA A 49 32.23 -10.46 -8.49
CA ALA A 49 30.83 -10.65 -8.70
C ALA A 49 30.27 -10.58 -7.28
N VAL A 50 29.62 -9.47 -6.97
CA VAL A 50 28.71 -9.42 -5.83
C VAL A 50 27.78 -10.55 -6.16
N ALA A 51 27.98 -11.70 -5.51
CA ALA A 51 27.07 -12.80 -5.61
C ALA A 51 25.77 -12.17 -5.18
N ARG A 52 24.89 -11.89 -6.17
CA ARG A 52 23.53 -11.52 -5.88
C ARG A 52 23.08 -12.65 -4.96
N PRO A 53 22.73 -12.37 -3.69
CA PRO A 53 22.24 -13.43 -2.84
C PRO A 53 21.18 -14.15 -3.68
N PRO A 54 21.21 -15.49 -3.76
CA PRO A 54 20.17 -16.21 -4.48
C PRO A 54 18.85 -15.57 -4.05
N PRO A 55 17.96 -15.18 -5.00
CA PRO A 55 16.72 -14.52 -4.63
C PRO A 55 16.17 -15.33 -3.48
N THR A 56 16.09 -14.73 -2.29
CA THR A 56 15.54 -15.39 -1.11
C THR A 56 14.16 -15.80 -1.58
N THR A 57 14.00 -17.08 -1.89
CA THR A 57 12.71 -17.58 -2.36
C THR A 57 11.81 -17.32 -1.18
N ASN A 58 10.96 -16.30 -1.30
CA ASN A 58 9.93 -16.08 -0.31
C ASN A 58 9.15 -17.39 -0.31
N LEU A 59 9.31 -18.19 0.76
CA LEU A 59 8.76 -19.54 0.81
C LEU A 59 7.23 -19.52 0.80
N CYS A 60 6.66 -18.34 1.05
CA CYS A 60 5.24 -18.04 0.92
C CYS A 60 5.07 -16.70 0.17
N PRO A 61 5.17 -16.70 -1.17
CA PRO A 61 5.01 -15.50 -1.97
C PRO A 61 3.68 -14.80 -1.64
N GLY A 62 3.76 -13.51 -1.31
CA GLY A 62 2.59 -12.72 -0.92
C GLY A 62 2.34 -12.60 0.57
N VAL A 63 3.05 -13.38 1.40
CA VAL A 63 3.13 -13.10 2.83
C VAL A 63 4.06 -11.90 3.05
N ILE A 64 3.49 -10.81 3.56
CA ILE A 64 4.17 -9.54 3.85
C ILE A 64 4.00 -9.17 5.32
N GLY A 65 4.98 -8.51 5.93
CA GLY A 65 4.83 -8.05 7.31
C GLY A 65 5.75 -6.90 7.68
N ASN A 66 5.37 -6.16 8.72
CA ASN A 66 6.12 -5.01 9.27
C ASN A 66 6.71 -5.31 10.66
N GLY A 67 6.73 -6.59 11.06
CA GLY A 67 7.14 -7.06 12.38
C GLY A 67 6.04 -7.03 13.45
N THR A 68 4.89 -6.39 13.18
CA THR A 68 3.74 -6.32 14.11
C THR A 68 2.48 -6.91 13.49
N VAL A 69 2.18 -6.55 12.25
CA VAL A 69 1.10 -7.09 11.44
C VAL A 69 1.70 -7.86 10.27
N GLN A 70 1.10 -9.00 9.93
CA GLN A 70 1.43 -9.78 8.74
C GLN A 70 0.16 -10.04 7.93
N LEU A 71 0.25 -9.90 6.61
CA LEU A 71 -0.85 -10.11 5.67
C LEU A 71 -0.46 -11.18 4.65
N GLY A 72 -1.42 -12.01 4.24
CA GLY A 72 -1.25 -12.91 3.10
C GLY A 72 -1.96 -12.36 1.88
N VAL A 73 -1.28 -11.56 1.07
CA VAL A 73 -1.90 -10.90 -0.09
C VAL A 73 -1.82 -11.79 -1.32
N ALA A 74 -2.97 -12.30 -1.77
CA ALA A 74 -3.07 -13.11 -2.99
C ALA A 74 -2.85 -12.26 -4.27
N PRO A 75 -2.53 -12.87 -5.42
CA PRO A 75 -2.38 -12.16 -6.70
C PRO A 75 -3.58 -11.31 -7.10
N GLN A 76 -4.78 -11.72 -6.71
CA GLN A 76 -6.05 -11.03 -6.95
C GLN A 76 -6.34 -9.90 -5.93
N GLY A 77 -5.49 -9.69 -4.93
CA GLY A 77 -5.61 -8.59 -3.97
C GLY A 77 -6.57 -8.85 -2.80
N HIS A 78 -7.00 -10.10 -2.56
CA HIS A 78 -7.64 -10.51 -1.30
C HIS A 78 -6.59 -11.08 -0.32
N LEU A 79 -6.97 -11.31 0.93
CA LEU A 79 -6.13 -11.71 2.05
C LEU A 79 -6.26 -13.19 2.37
N TYR A 80 -5.60 -14.02 1.56
CA TYR A 80 -5.39 -15.43 1.88
C TYR A 80 -4.22 -15.96 1.07
N VAL A 81 -3.15 -16.36 1.76
CA VAL A 81 -2.01 -17.03 1.13
C VAL A 81 -1.73 -18.33 1.88
N PRO A 82 -1.89 -19.49 1.21
CA PRO A 82 -1.40 -20.76 1.72
C PRO A 82 0.10 -20.70 1.96
N CYS A 83 0.54 -21.11 3.15
CA CYS A 83 1.93 -20.95 3.54
C CYS A 83 2.42 -22.15 4.34
N ALA A 84 2.63 -23.29 3.68
CA ALA A 84 2.99 -24.56 4.33
C ALA A 84 4.30 -24.54 5.16
N THR A 85 5.14 -23.52 4.98
CA THR A 85 6.40 -23.32 5.74
C THR A 85 6.31 -22.20 6.76
N GLY A 86 5.14 -21.55 6.87
CA GLY A 86 4.88 -20.46 7.80
C GLY A 86 4.81 -20.93 9.24
N THR A 87 4.96 -19.98 10.16
CA THR A 87 4.68 -20.21 11.57
C THR A 87 3.21 -20.56 11.75
N THR A 88 2.89 -21.60 12.52
CA THR A 88 1.51 -21.91 12.88
C THR A 88 0.95 -20.80 13.78
N SER A 89 -0.25 -20.30 13.50
CA SER A 89 -0.91 -19.32 14.36
C SER A 89 -1.22 -19.90 15.74
N SER A 90 -1.24 -19.03 16.74
CA SER A 90 -1.61 -19.38 18.11
C SER A 90 -3.13 -19.54 18.27
N GLY A 91 -3.52 -20.31 19.28
CA GLY A 91 -4.92 -20.59 19.61
C GLY A 91 -5.42 -21.92 19.04
N PRO A 92 -6.69 -22.27 19.26
CA PRO A 92 -7.30 -23.45 18.64
C PRO A 92 -7.22 -23.39 17.12
N TYR A 93 -7.10 -24.56 16.48
CA TYR A 93 -7.09 -24.70 15.02
C TYR A 93 -5.98 -23.93 14.30
N GLY A 94 -4.85 -23.68 14.97
CA GLY A 94 -3.73 -22.94 14.41
C GLY A 94 -3.36 -23.36 12.98
N SER A 95 -3.16 -22.37 12.12
CA SER A 95 -2.91 -22.52 10.69
C SER A 95 -1.58 -21.89 10.30
N THR A 96 -0.89 -22.50 9.34
CA THR A 96 0.29 -21.89 8.72
C THR A 96 -0.08 -20.85 7.66
N ASP A 97 -1.33 -20.86 7.19
CA ASP A 97 -1.84 -19.91 6.20
C ASP A 97 -2.02 -18.53 6.82
N VAL A 98 -1.82 -17.50 6.00
CA VAL A 98 -1.84 -16.11 6.46
C VAL A 98 -2.95 -15.35 5.74
N GLY A 99 -3.78 -14.66 6.51
CA GLY A 99 -4.77 -13.70 6.03
C GLY A 99 -4.48 -12.34 6.65
N LEU A 100 -4.81 -12.21 7.94
CA LEU A 100 -4.50 -11.08 8.81
C LEU A 100 -4.00 -11.58 10.17
N ARG A 101 -2.72 -11.40 10.43
CA ARG A 101 -2.04 -11.92 11.63
C ARG A 101 -1.45 -10.83 12.50
N TYR A 102 -1.64 -10.98 13.81
CA TYR A 102 -0.94 -10.17 14.81
C TYR A 102 0.30 -10.91 15.30
N VAL A 103 1.48 -10.46 14.87
CA VAL A 103 2.76 -11.12 15.15
C VAL A 103 3.07 -11.26 16.66
N PRO A 104 2.76 -10.28 17.53
CA PRO A 104 3.06 -10.41 18.97
C PRO A 104 2.34 -11.58 19.67
N THR A 105 1.11 -11.90 19.28
CA THR A 105 0.37 -13.06 19.82
C THR A 105 0.40 -14.27 18.89
N GLN A 106 0.84 -14.07 17.64
CA GLN A 106 0.69 -15.00 16.51
C GLN A 106 -0.77 -15.41 16.24
N MET A 107 -1.75 -14.65 16.72
CA MET A 107 -3.17 -14.90 16.41
C MET A 107 -3.45 -14.52 14.95
N GLU A 108 -4.30 -15.32 14.32
CA GLU A 108 -4.78 -15.15 12.96
C GLU A 108 -6.27 -14.82 12.99
N ALA A 109 -6.75 -14.05 12.02
CA ALA A 109 -8.13 -13.56 12.03
C ALA A 109 -8.95 -13.96 10.81
N ALA A 110 -8.35 -14.41 9.70
CA ALA A 110 -9.08 -14.45 8.42
C ALA A 110 -8.85 -15.74 7.61
N THR A 111 -8.29 -16.79 8.23
CA THR A 111 -7.96 -18.04 7.52
C THR A 111 -8.56 -19.30 8.11
N LEU A 112 -9.15 -19.23 9.30
CA LEU A 112 -9.76 -20.40 9.90
C LEU A 112 -11.14 -20.62 9.25
N GLY A 113 -11.68 -21.83 9.39
CA GLY A 113 -12.96 -22.18 8.74
C GLY A 113 -12.95 -21.96 7.23
N ILE A 114 -13.70 -20.96 6.76
CA ILE A 114 -13.86 -20.61 5.35
C ILE A 114 -13.23 -19.22 5.12
N PRO A 115 -12.10 -19.09 4.41
CA PRO A 115 -11.45 -17.80 4.21
C PRO A 115 -12.27 -16.93 3.24
N CYS A 116 -13.14 -16.09 3.81
CA CYS A 116 -14.09 -15.26 3.06
C CYS A 116 -13.69 -13.78 2.96
N GLU A 117 -12.46 -13.44 3.34
CA GLU A 117 -11.91 -12.13 3.02
C GLU A 117 -11.86 -11.91 1.51
N GLY A 118 -12.40 -10.77 1.08
CA GLY A 118 -12.43 -10.42 -0.34
C GLY A 118 -12.93 -9.01 -0.61
N TRP A 119 -13.01 -8.72 -1.90
CA TRP A 119 -13.39 -7.41 -2.40
C TRP A 119 -14.11 -7.47 -3.74
N GLY A 120 -14.79 -6.38 -4.08
CA GLY A 120 -15.37 -6.20 -5.41
C GLY A 120 -15.47 -4.74 -5.82
N VAL A 121 -15.61 -4.51 -7.13
CA VAL A 121 -15.85 -3.21 -7.75
C VAL A 121 -17.00 -3.34 -8.75
N ALA A 122 -17.81 -2.29 -8.88
CA ALA A 122 -18.87 -2.28 -9.88
C ALA A 122 -19.18 -0.90 -10.45
N SER A 123 -19.65 -0.87 -11.69
CA SER A 123 -20.55 0.17 -12.18
C SER A 123 -21.97 -0.33 -11.99
N ALA A 124 -22.68 0.22 -11.02
CA ALA A 124 -24.05 -0.19 -10.75
C ALA A 124 -25.04 0.33 -11.80
N ASP A 125 -24.73 1.46 -12.43
CA ASP A 125 -25.54 2.01 -13.53
C ASP A 125 -25.43 1.20 -14.82
N LEU A 126 -24.28 0.56 -15.08
CA LEU A 126 -24.07 -0.27 -16.26
C LEU A 126 -24.27 -1.78 -15.98
N GLY A 127 -24.46 -2.17 -14.72
CA GLY A 127 -24.62 -3.57 -14.32
C GLY A 127 -23.35 -4.41 -14.52
N ILE A 128 -22.18 -3.80 -14.37
CA ILE A 128 -20.89 -4.47 -14.55
C ILE A 128 -20.20 -4.56 -13.18
N SER A 129 -19.84 -5.76 -12.75
CA SER A 129 -19.04 -5.98 -11.55
C SER A 129 -17.86 -6.93 -11.79
N GLY A 130 -16.88 -6.85 -10.91
CA GLY A 130 -15.83 -7.84 -10.75
C GLY A 130 -15.47 -7.96 -9.28
N PHE A 131 -15.33 -9.18 -8.80
CA PHE A 131 -15.15 -9.47 -7.38
C PHE A 131 -14.35 -10.75 -7.17
N THR A 132 -13.71 -10.87 -6.02
CA THR A 132 -12.85 -12.01 -5.68
C THR A 132 -12.66 -12.12 -4.19
N SER A 133 -12.64 -13.36 -3.71
CA SER A 133 -12.27 -13.79 -2.37
C SER A 133 -11.60 -15.16 -2.47
N ALA A 134 -11.07 -15.68 -1.36
CA ALA A 134 -10.52 -17.03 -1.39
C ALA A 134 -11.61 -18.13 -1.45
N SER A 135 -12.75 -17.93 -0.80
CA SER A 135 -13.82 -18.94 -0.74
C SER A 135 -15.27 -18.42 -0.84
N CYS A 136 -15.50 -17.10 -0.81
CA CYS A 136 -16.81 -16.45 -0.88
C CYS A 136 -17.16 -15.87 -2.27
N GLY A 137 -16.63 -16.47 -3.33
CA GLY A 137 -16.95 -16.15 -4.71
C GLY A 137 -15.89 -15.35 -5.45
N GLN A 138 -15.90 -15.53 -6.78
CA GLN A 138 -15.06 -14.82 -7.74
C GLN A 138 -15.83 -14.67 -9.06
N GLY A 139 -15.74 -13.50 -9.68
CA GLY A 139 -16.38 -13.23 -10.96
C GLY A 139 -15.72 -12.07 -11.68
N ASN A 140 -15.50 -12.22 -12.99
CA ASN A 140 -15.02 -11.17 -13.88
C ASN A 140 -13.76 -10.42 -13.40
N VAL A 141 -12.78 -11.15 -12.83
CA VAL A 141 -11.48 -10.60 -12.40
C VAL A 141 -10.36 -11.38 -13.10
N THR A 142 -9.43 -10.67 -13.71
CA THR A 142 -8.21 -11.23 -14.30
C THR A 142 -6.99 -10.50 -13.76
N VAL A 143 -6.01 -11.21 -13.22
CA VAL A 143 -4.76 -10.61 -12.75
C VAL A 143 -3.94 -10.12 -13.95
N GLU A 144 -3.61 -8.83 -14.01
CA GLU A 144 -2.68 -8.26 -15.01
C GLU A 144 -1.24 -8.35 -14.53
N SER A 145 -1.00 -7.96 -13.28
CA SER A 145 0.33 -8.06 -12.68
C SER A 145 0.23 -8.22 -11.17
N TYR A 146 1.24 -8.88 -10.62
CA TYR A 146 1.39 -9.03 -9.19
C TYR A 146 2.87 -9.01 -8.83
N SER A 147 3.20 -8.30 -7.77
CA SER A 147 4.54 -8.32 -7.18
C SER A 147 4.44 -8.20 -5.66
N ALA A 148 5.29 -8.94 -4.95
CA ALA A 148 5.38 -8.85 -3.51
C ALA A 148 6.84 -8.91 -3.07
N SER A 149 7.16 -8.13 -2.04
CA SER A 149 8.39 -8.22 -1.27
C SER A 149 8.09 -8.90 0.07
N THR A 150 8.98 -8.79 1.05
CA THR A 150 8.71 -9.21 2.43
C THR A 150 7.84 -8.21 3.20
N THR A 151 7.70 -6.97 2.72
CA THR A 151 7.01 -5.89 3.46
C THR A 151 5.88 -5.24 2.67
N THR A 152 5.82 -5.42 1.35
CA THR A 152 4.87 -4.75 0.45
C THR A 152 4.32 -5.71 -0.60
N ALA A 153 3.10 -5.45 -1.08
CA ALA A 153 2.52 -6.16 -2.22
C ALA A 153 1.78 -5.17 -3.14
N LEU A 154 1.80 -5.46 -4.44
CA LEU A 154 1.09 -4.73 -5.47
C LEU A 154 0.32 -5.74 -6.32
N SER A 155 -1.00 -5.66 -6.29
CA SER A 155 -1.90 -6.42 -7.15
C SER A 155 -2.55 -5.47 -8.13
N VAL A 156 -2.51 -5.79 -9.42
CA VAL A 156 -3.22 -5.09 -10.48
C VAL A 156 -4.11 -6.09 -11.19
N VAL A 157 -5.41 -5.83 -11.20
CA VAL A 157 -6.40 -6.69 -11.82
C VAL A 157 -7.28 -5.93 -12.80
N ARG A 158 -7.80 -6.65 -13.80
CA ARG A 158 -8.81 -6.19 -14.75
C ARG A 158 -10.18 -6.72 -14.36
N VAL A 159 -11.18 -5.85 -14.51
CA VAL A 159 -12.59 -6.23 -14.52
C VAL A 159 -13.12 -6.04 -15.94
N GLY A 160 -13.09 -7.13 -16.70
CA GLY A 160 -13.34 -7.13 -18.13
C GLY A 160 -12.56 -6.03 -18.87
N ASN A 161 -13.29 -5.17 -19.57
CA ASN A 161 -12.77 -3.98 -20.25
C ASN A 161 -13.21 -2.67 -19.58
N THR A 162 -13.80 -2.74 -18.38
CA THR A 162 -14.38 -1.58 -17.70
C THR A 162 -13.42 -1.00 -16.69
N PHE A 163 -12.82 -1.83 -15.83
CA PHE A 163 -11.92 -1.34 -14.78
C PHE A 163 -10.54 -1.98 -14.80
N ARG A 164 -9.55 -1.19 -14.40
CA ARG A 164 -8.32 -1.69 -13.78
C ARG A 164 -8.33 -1.29 -12.32
N VAL A 165 -8.16 -2.27 -11.44
CA VAL A 165 -8.08 -2.04 -9.99
C VAL A 165 -6.67 -2.36 -9.53
N THR A 166 -6.06 -1.44 -8.80
CA THR A 166 -4.75 -1.63 -8.18
C THR A 166 -4.88 -1.56 -6.68
N HIS A 167 -4.37 -2.57 -5.98
CA HIS A 167 -4.19 -2.56 -4.53
C HIS A 167 -2.70 -2.53 -4.23
N ARG A 168 -2.24 -1.46 -3.58
CA ARG A 168 -0.85 -1.34 -3.09
C ARG A 168 -0.84 -1.42 -1.57
N TYR A 169 -0.33 -2.53 -1.06
CA TYR A 169 -0.17 -2.83 0.37
C TYR A 169 1.20 -2.36 0.86
N THR A 170 1.22 -1.46 1.83
CA THR A 170 2.44 -0.95 2.47
C THR A 170 2.24 -0.77 3.97
N PRO A 171 3.27 -0.93 4.82
CA PRO A 171 3.18 -0.55 6.22
C PRO A 171 2.75 0.91 6.35
N SER A 172 1.85 1.23 7.28
CA SER A 172 1.51 2.61 7.58
C SER A 172 2.71 3.33 8.18
N SER A 173 3.05 4.51 7.68
CA SER A 173 4.08 5.37 8.28
C SER A 173 3.61 6.00 9.60
N ALA A 174 2.30 6.03 9.84
CA ALA A 174 1.70 6.67 11.00
C ALA A 174 1.70 5.77 12.25
N THR A 175 1.69 4.44 12.06
CA THR A 175 1.66 3.47 13.17
C THR A 175 2.09 2.08 12.70
N PRO A 176 2.87 1.31 13.49
CA PRO A 176 3.22 -0.07 13.16
C PRO A 176 2.02 -1.03 13.26
N LEU A 177 0.90 -0.60 13.84
CA LEU A 177 -0.29 -1.43 14.04
C LEU A 177 -1.15 -1.58 12.78
N LEU A 178 -0.81 -0.86 11.70
CA LEU A 178 -1.58 -0.86 10.45
C LEU A 178 -0.71 -1.12 9.22
N TYR A 179 -1.30 -1.85 8.28
CA TYR A 179 -0.99 -1.81 6.87
C TYR A 179 -1.99 -0.88 6.17
N GLN A 180 -1.47 -0.01 5.32
CA GLN A 180 -2.26 0.80 4.39
C GLN A 180 -2.39 0.04 3.07
N VAL A 181 -3.59 0.11 2.49
CA VAL A 181 -3.88 -0.32 1.13
C VAL A 181 -4.33 0.89 0.34
N ASP A 182 -3.47 1.40 -0.53
CA ASP A 182 -3.85 2.40 -1.51
C ASP A 182 -4.59 1.68 -2.64
N VAL A 183 -5.89 1.97 -2.79
CA VAL A 183 -6.74 1.37 -3.81
C VAL A 183 -6.98 2.40 -4.90
N THR A 184 -6.72 2.02 -6.15
CA THR A 184 -7.03 2.84 -7.31
C THR A 184 -7.92 2.05 -8.28
N ILE A 185 -8.95 2.71 -8.81
CA ILE A 185 -9.87 2.15 -9.79
C ILE A 185 -9.85 3.05 -11.02
N GLU A 186 -9.30 2.57 -12.11
CA GLU A 186 -9.27 3.24 -13.41
C GLU A 186 -10.44 2.77 -14.28
N ASN A 187 -11.17 3.67 -14.93
CA ASN A 187 -12.15 3.35 -15.95
C ASN A 187 -11.48 3.21 -17.33
N LEU A 188 -11.34 1.98 -17.79
CA LEU A 188 -10.78 1.64 -19.10
C LEU A 188 -11.81 1.71 -20.24
N GLY A 189 -13.09 1.83 -19.90
CA GLY A 189 -14.19 1.84 -20.84
C GLY A 189 -14.30 3.15 -21.61
N ALA A 190 -15.18 3.17 -22.60
CA ALA A 190 -15.49 4.36 -23.41
C ALA A 190 -16.64 5.20 -22.85
N VAL A 191 -17.29 4.77 -21.76
CA VAL A 191 -18.46 5.41 -21.17
C VAL A 191 -18.22 5.79 -19.71
N THR A 192 -18.88 6.86 -19.27
CA THR A 192 -18.85 7.28 -17.86
C THR A 192 -19.61 6.27 -17.00
N VAL A 193 -18.99 5.87 -15.89
CA VAL A 193 -19.63 5.16 -14.79
C VAL A 193 -20.27 6.19 -13.88
N ASN A 194 -21.58 6.16 -13.67
CA ASN A 194 -22.27 7.15 -12.85
C ASN A 194 -22.45 6.71 -11.38
N ASP A 195 -22.47 5.40 -11.12
CA ASP A 195 -22.54 4.82 -9.77
C ASP A 195 -21.41 3.81 -9.58
N LEU A 196 -20.20 4.30 -9.28
CA LEU A 196 -19.05 3.47 -8.93
C LEU A 196 -19.22 2.93 -7.51
N ARG A 197 -19.15 1.61 -7.36
CA ARG A 197 -19.21 0.91 -6.08
C ARG A 197 -17.96 0.12 -5.78
N TYR A 198 -17.65 -0.02 -4.50
CA TYR A 198 -16.59 -0.89 -3.99
C TYR A 198 -17.08 -1.64 -2.76
N THR A 199 -16.72 -2.90 -2.63
CA THR A 199 -17.10 -3.76 -1.50
C THR A 199 -15.85 -4.35 -0.87
N ARG A 200 -15.84 -4.45 0.45
CA ARG A 200 -14.88 -5.28 1.20
C ARG A 200 -15.61 -6.12 2.24
N GLY A 201 -15.29 -7.40 2.29
CA GLY A 201 -15.80 -8.36 3.27
C GLY A 201 -14.65 -9.08 3.96
N ILE A 202 -14.82 -9.41 5.24
CA ILE A 202 -13.93 -10.26 6.02
C ILE A 202 -14.75 -11.11 6.96
N ASP A 203 -14.40 -12.39 7.05
CA ASP A 203 -14.82 -13.30 8.11
C ASP A 203 -13.76 -13.25 9.21
N TYR A 204 -14.18 -12.99 10.46
CA TYR A 204 -13.25 -12.89 11.58
C TYR A 204 -13.28 -14.18 12.37
N ASP A 205 -12.11 -14.76 12.65
CA ASP A 205 -11.96 -15.98 13.45
C ASP A 205 -11.04 -15.75 14.65
N VAL A 206 -11.51 -15.03 15.65
CA VAL A 206 -10.62 -14.50 16.70
C VAL A 206 -10.47 -15.49 17.86
N ALA A 207 -9.25 -16.00 18.05
CA ALA A 207 -8.89 -16.81 19.23
C ALA A 207 -9.14 -16.06 20.56
N PRO A 208 -9.48 -16.76 21.67
CA PRO A 208 -9.44 -18.21 21.87
C PRO A 208 -10.64 -18.99 21.31
N ASN A 209 -11.70 -18.31 20.88
CA ASN A 209 -12.92 -18.97 20.40
C ASN A 209 -13.20 -18.53 18.95
N PRO A 210 -12.43 -19.01 17.96
CA PRO A 210 -12.77 -18.75 16.56
C PRO A 210 -14.19 -19.26 16.27
N PHE A 211 -14.90 -18.61 15.34
CA PHE A 211 -16.33 -18.80 15.05
C PHE A 211 -17.28 -18.31 16.16
N SER A 212 -16.79 -17.47 17.07
CA SER A 212 -17.52 -16.98 18.26
C SER A 212 -16.88 -15.68 18.76
N GLU A 213 -16.69 -14.75 17.85
CA GLU A 213 -16.06 -13.46 18.07
C GLU A 213 -17.09 -12.36 18.32
N TYR A 214 -16.58 -11.24 18.81
CA TYR A 214 -17.31 -10.00 18.91
C TYR A 214 -16.85 -9.07 17.81
N VAL A 215 -17.80 -8.43 17.13
CA VAL A 215 -17.51 -7.46 16.08
C VAL A 215 -18.08 -6.10 16.42
N THR A 216 -17.29 -5.06 16.16
CA THR A 216 -17.73 -3.67 16.21
C THR A 216 -17.71 -3.08 14.81
N LEU A 217 -18.77 -2.41 14.38
CA LEU A 217 -18.86 -1.70 13.10
C LEU A 217 -19.16 -0.22 13.33
N ALA A 218 -18.33 0.67 12.77
CA ALA A 218 -18.46 2.11 12.92
C ALA A 218 -18.45 2.84 11.58
N GLY A 219 -18.87 4.11 11.60
CA GLY A 219 -18.99 4.94 10.39
C GLY A 219 -20.19 4.62 9.51
N LEU A 220 -21.21 3.96 10.07
CA LEU A 220 -22.40 3.47 9.35
C LEU A 220 -23.24 4.57 8.67
N LEU A 221 -23.08 5.81 9.13
CA LEU A 221 -23.77 6.99 8.59
C LEU A 221 -22.90 7.82 7.64
N ALA A 222 -21.69 7.35 7.31
CA ALA A 222 -20.85 8.03 6.35
C ALA A 222 -21.54 8.07 4.98
N PRO A 223 -21.54 9.22 4.27
CA PRO A 223 -22.24 9.35 2.99
C PRO A 223 -21.81 8.36 1.89
N SER A 224 -20.58 7.86 1.99
CA SER A 224 -20.06 6.85 1.06
C SER A 224 -20.54 5.44 1.36
N VAL A 225 -21.09 5.15 2.55
CA VAL A 225 -21.52 3.80 2.94
C VAL A 225 -22.96 3.58 2.49
N VAL A 226 -23.18 2.52 1.70
CA VAL A 226 -24.51 2.17 1.14
C VAL A 226 -24.99 0.78 1.55
N GLY A 227 -24.11 -0.04 2.11
CA GLY A 227 -24.41 -1.37 2.61
C GLY A 227 -23.46 -1.73 3.74
N VAL A 228 -23.99 -2.30 4.83
CA VAL A 228 -23.18 -2.82 5.94
C VAL A 228 -23.86 -4.07 6.48
N ASN A 229 -23.09 -5.13 6.72
CA ASN A 229 -23.55 -6.29 7.46
C ASN A 229 -22.42 -7.02 8.21
N THR A 230 -22.78 -7.97 9.07
CA THR A 230 -21.85 -8.83 9.84
C THR A 230 -21.83 -10.27 9.36
N SER A 231 -22.48 -10.57 8.22
CA SER A 231 -22.53 -11.93 7.68
C SER A 231 -21.14 -12.32 7.17
N PRO A 232 -20.49 -13.33 7.77
CA PRO A 232 -19.13 -13.71 7.41
C PRO A 232 -19.04 -14.28 5.98
N PHE A 233 -20.15 -14.79 5.47
CA PHE A 233 -20.24 -15.45 4.16
C PHE A 233 -20.98 -14.63 3.09
N ALA A 234 -21.08 -13.32 3.27
CA ALA A 234 -21.72 -12.46 2.28
C ALA A 234 -20.93 -12.45 0.96
N SER A 235 -21.65 -12.35 -0.16
CA SER A 235 -21.04 -12.19 -1.48
C SER A 235 -20.25 -10.89 -1.52
N VAL A 236 -19.03 -10.90 -2.03
CA VAL A 236 -18.22 -9.67 -2.23
C VAL A 236 -18.53 -8.95 -3.54
N ASP A 237 -19.56 -9.38 -4.29
CA ASP A 237 -20.08 -8.66 -5.48
C ASP A 237 -20.85 -7.39 -5.06
N PRO A 238 -20.41 -6.17 -5.44
CA PRO A 238 -21.12 -4.93 -5.06
C PRO A 238 -22.51 -4.77 -5.66
N LEU A 239 -22.90 -5.64 -6.60
CA LEU A 239 -24.25 -5.68 -7.18
C LEU A 239 -25.14 -6.76 -6.55
N ALA A 240 -24.60 -7.61 -5.69
CA ALA A 240 -25.41 -8.54 -4.92
C ALA A 240 -26.28 -7.78 -3.89
N PRO A 241 -27.45 -8.34 -3.53
CA PRO A 241 -28.33 -7.70 -2.56
C PRO A 241 -27.73 -7.80 -1.15
N HIS A 242 -27.22 -6.68 -0.65
CA HIS A 242 -26.75 -6.55 0.72
C HIS A 242 -27.71 -5.64 1.50
N PRO A 243 -28.59 -6.20 2.34
CA PRO A 243 -29.45 -5.37 3.17
C PRO A 243 -28.58 -4.56 4.13
N VAL A 244 -28.85 -3.26 4.22
CA VAL A 244 -28.31 -2.42 5.30
C VAL A 244 -28.86 -2.98 6.61
N LEU A 245 -27.99 -3.33 7.56
CA LEU A 245 -28.47 -3.77 8.86
C LEU A 245 -29.30 -2.63 9.50
N PRO A 246 -30.58 -2.87 9.84
CA PRO A 246 -31.44 -1.87 10.44
C PRO A 246 -31.10 -1.73 11.94
N GLY A 247 -30.87 -0.51 12.42
CA GLY A 247 -30.73 -0.28 13.86
C GLY A 247 -29.93 0.98 14.21
N PRO A 248 -29.93 1.38 15.50
CA PRO A 248 -29.03 2.41 15.98
C PRO A 248 -27.58 1.93 15.89
N VAL A 249 -26.62 2.84 15.72
CA VAL A 249 -25.18 2.53 15.66
C VAL A 249 -24.71 1.70 16.87
N SER A 250 -25.32 1.91 18.04
CA SER A 250 -25.04 1.14 19.27
C SER A 250 -25.37 -0.35 19.16
N ALA A 251 -26.15 -0.78 18.17
CA ALA A 251 -26.46 -2.19 17.95
C ALA A 251 -25.29 -2.97 17.32
N TYR A 252 -24.22 -2.30 16.89
CA TYR A 252 -23.06 -2.90 16.23
C TYR A 252 -21.77 -2.60 16.99
N VAL A 253 -21.85 -2.51 18.31
CA VAL A 253 -20.70 -2.43 19.21
C VAL A 253 -20.66 -3.72 20.00
N ASP A 254 -19.53 -4.41 19.98
CA ASP A 254 -19.34 -5.71 20.63
C ASP A 254 -20.50 -6.68 20.32
N LEU A 255 -20.89 -6.77 19.04
CA LEU A 255 -21.95 -7.66 18.62
C LEU A 255 -21.44 -9.10 18.61
N GLY A 256 -22.05 -9.96 19.41
CA GLY A 256 -21.65 -11.36 19.54
C GLY A 256 -21.93 -11.92 20.93
N PRO A 257 -21.33 -13.08 21.27
CA PRO A 257 -20.40 -13.85 20.46
C PRO A 257 -21.13 -14.70 19.42
N SER A 258 -20.67 -14.67 18.18
CA SER A 258 -21.12 -15.56 17.10
C SER A 258 -20.17 -15.49 15.92
N ASP A 259 -20.17 -16.53 15.08
CA ASP A 259 -19.48 -16.61 13.79
C ASP A 259 -19.87 -15.43 12.89
N GLN A 260 -19.02 -14.42 12.84
CA GLN A 260 -19.33 -13.11 12.27
C GLN A 260 -18.11 -12.43 11.66
N GLY A 261 -18.42 -11.53 10.72
CA GLY A 261 -17.44 -10.75 10.01
C GLY A 261 -17.77 -9.27 9.98
N ALA A 262 -17.15 -8.60 9.02
CA ALA A 262 -17.51 -7.25 8.63
C ALA A 262 -17.62 -7.16 7.11
N HIS A 263 -18.70 -6.53 6.65
CA HIS A 263 -18.95 -6.27 5.25
C HIS A 263 -19.36 -4.83 5.05
N PHE A 264 -18.69 -4.13 4.13
CA PHE A 264 -19.00 -2.76 3.76
C PHE A 264 -19.14 -2.62 2.25
N ASP A 265 -20.22 -1.98 1.81
CA ASP A 265 -20.41 -1.50 0.44
C ASP A 265 -20.32 0.02 0.42
N PHE A 266 -19.50 0.52 -0.50
CA PHE A 266 -19.25 1.94 -0.69
C PHE A 266 -19.74 2.42 -2.04
N ARG A 267 -20.36 3.60 -2.07
CA ARG A 267 -20.60 4.39 -3.28
C ARG A 267 -19.55 5.49 -3.36
N LEU A 268 -18.83 5.53 -4.48
CA LEU A 268 -17.69 6.42 -4.72
C LEU A 268 -17.97 7.49 -5.79
N GLY A 269 -19.23 7.57 -6.26
CA GLY A 269 -19.70 8.56 -7.21
C GLY A 269 -19.40 8.20 -8.67
N ALA A 270 -19.35 9.21 -9.53
CA ALA A 270 -19.07 9.03 -10.95
C ALA A 270 -17.56 8.88 -11.26
N LEU A 271 -17.26 8.19 -12.35
CA LEU A 271 -15.92 7.98 -12.90
C LEU A 271 -15.96 7.98 -14.44
N ALA A 272 -15.45 9.04 -15.06
CA ALA A 272 -15.40 9.19 -16.51
C ALA A 272 -14.35 8.27 -17.17
N PRO A 273 -14.42 8.01 -18.49
CA PRO A 273 -13.42 7.25 -19.23
C PRO A 273 -11.99 7.75 -19.02
N GLY A 274 -11.04 6.84 -18.86
CA GLY A 274 -9.61 7.13 -18.63
C GLY A 274 -9.32 7.77 -17.26
N ARG A 275 -10.30 7.89 -16.38
CA ARG A 275 -10.13 8.48 -15.04
C ARG A 275 -9.92 7.43 -13.98
N THR A 276 -9.28 7.85 -12.90
CA THR A 276 -9.04 7.05 -11.71
C THR A 276 -9.81 7.58 -10.51
N ARG A 277 -10.27 6.67 -9.65
CA ARG A 277 -10.72 6.96 -8.29
C ARG A 277 -9.76 6.31 -7.30
N SER A 278 -9.25 7.09 -6.36
CA SER A 278 -8.35 6.59 -5.31
C SER A 278 -8.95 6.75 -3.92
N PHE A 279 -8.70 5.79 -3.04
CA PHE A 279 -9.05 5.84 -1.63
C PHE A 279 -8.13 4.91 -0.84
N ARG A 280 -8.23 4.92 0.48
CA ARG A 280 -7.40 4.08 1.34
C ARG A 280 -8.24 3.14 2.17
N THR A 281 -7.75 1.92 2.29
CA THR A 281 -8.21 1.01 3.33
C THR A 281 -7.04 0.61 4.22
N TYR A 282 -7.34 0.06 5.37
CA TYR A 282 -6.35 -0.32 6.37
C TYR A 282 -6.68 -1.70 6.90
N TYR A 283 -5.66 -2.51 7.10
CA TYR A 283 -5.72 -3.74 7.87
C TYR A 283 -4.78 -3.64 9.04
N GLY A 284 -5.14 -4.20 10.18
CA GLY A 284 -4.20 -4.23 11.28
C GLY A 284 -4.66 -5.05 12.45
N ALA A 285 -3.82 -4.99 13.49
CA ALA A 285 -4.15 -5.55 14.78
C ALA A 285 -3.39 -4.84 15.90
N ALA A 286 -3.98 -4.83 17.09
CA ALA A 286 -3.41 -4.22 18.27
C ALA A 286 -3.66 -5.08 19.51
N ALA A 287 -2.91 -4.84 20.59
CA ALA A 287 -3.05 -5.60 21.83
C ALA A 287 -4.35 -5.29 22.62
N SER A 288 -5.08 -4.24 22.26
CA SER A 288 -6.32 -3.80 22.90
C SER A 288 -7.16 -2.92 21.97
N GLU A 289 -8.44 -2.75 22.30
CA GLU A 289 -9.36 -1.91 21.55
C GLU A 289 -8.94 -0.43 21.58
N PRO A 290 -8.56 0.17 22.73
CA PRO A 290 -8.08 1.54 22.75
C PRO A 290 -6.86 1.77 21.84
N ALA A 291 -5.95 0.78 21.75
CA ALA A 291 -4.80 0.87 20.85
C ALA A 291 -5.21 0.77 19.38
N ALA A 292 -6.18 -0.10 19.07
CA ALA A 292 -6.76 -0.22 17.74
C ALA A 292 -7.46 1.08 17.29
N LEU A 293 -8.33 1.63 18.13
CA LEU A 293 -9.04 2.88 17.87
C LEU A 293 -8.08 4.06 17.70
N ASN A 294 -7.02 4.15 18.51
CA ASN A 294 -6.00 5.18 18.35
C ASN A 294 -5.25 5.03 17.01
N ALA A 295 -4.93 3.80 16.60
CA ALA A 295 -4.28 3.54 15.31
C ALA A 295 -5.15 3.97 14.12
N LEU A 296 -6.43 3.61 14.12
CA LEU A 296 -7.42 4.00 13.10
C LEU A 296 -7.63 5.52 13.08
N SER A 297 -7.74 6.15 14.25
CA SER A 297 -7.87 7.60 14.37
C SER A 297 -6.64 8.34 13.81
N THR A 298 -5.44 7.80 13.98
CA THR A 298 -4.20 8.43 13.48
C THR A 298 -4.17 8.52 11.95
N VAL A 299 -4.82 7.57 11.26
CA VAL A 299 -4.92 7.56 9.79
C VAL A 299 -6.24 8.16 9.27
N GLY A 300 -7.06 8.71 10.16
CA GLY A 300 -8.34 9.32 9.82
C GLY A 300 -9.42 8.33 9.36
N ALA A 301 -9.29 7.04 9.67
CA ALA A 301 -10.28 6.03 9.31
C ALA A 301 -11.50 6.15 10.23
N SER A 302 -12.59 6.70 9.69
CA SER A 302 -13.85 6.93 10.43
C SER A 302 -14.91 5.87 10.19
N THR A 303 -14.76 5.07 9.12
CA THR A 303 -15.51 3.83 8.89
C THR A 303 -14.58 2.67 9.13
N TYR A 304 -14.93 1.77 10.05
CA TYR A 304 -14.05 0.68 10.45
C TYR A 304 -14.84 -0.50 11.01
N SER A 305 -14.16 -1.64 11.09
CA SER A 305 -14.58 -2.77 11.90
C SER A 305 -13.48 -3.23 12.84
N LEU A 306 -13.90 -3.78 13.98
CA LEU A 306 -13.03 -4.48 14.92
C LEU A 306 -13.48 -5.93 15.03
N GLY A 307 -12.52 -6.86 15.10
CA GLY A 307 -12.74 -8.26 15.45
C GLY A 307 -12.05 -8.58 16.78
N GLN A 308 -12.82 -9.06 17.77
CA GLN A 308 -12.39 -9.18 19.16
C GLN A 308 -12.70 -10.56 19.74
N ALA A 309 -11.85 -10.98 20.66
CA ALA A 309 -11.92 -12.28 21.29
C ALA A 309 -13.15 -12.43 22.20
N SER A 310 -13.84 -13.56 22.11
CA SER A 310 -14.67 -14.02 23.23
C SER A 310 -13.76 -14.59 24.30
N TRP A 311 -13.59 -13.85 25.39
CA TRP A 311 -12.69 -14.22 26.48
C TRP A 311 -13.14 -13.59 27.80
N ASP A 312 -13.02 -14.31 28.91
CA ASP A 312 -13.43 -13.86 30.25
C ASP A 312 -12.35 -13.05 30.99
N GLY A 313 -11.16 -12.90 30.40
CA GLY A 313 -10.02 -12.19 31.01
C GLY A 313 -9.22 -13.05 31.99
N THR A 314 -9.51 -14.34 32.09
CA THR A 314 -8.83 -15.27 32.98
C THR A 314 -8.14 -16.39 32.20
N GLY A 315 -7.10 -16.98 32.83
CA GLY A 315 -6.31 -18.03 32.19
C GLY A 315 -5.50 -17.55 30.99
N ASN A 316 -5.05 -18.49 30.17
CA ASN A 316 -4.31 -18.19 28.95
C ASN A 316 -5.29 -18.02 27.78
N PRO A 317 -5.40 -16.84 27.15
CA PRO A 317 -6.29 -16.63 26.00
C PRO A 317 -5.82 -17.32 24.71
N LEU A 318 -4.71 -18.06 24.76
CA LEU A 318 -4.21 -18.92 23.69
C LEU A 318 -4.37 -20.42 24.03
N ALA A 319 -5.02 -20.75 25.16
CA ALA A 319 -5.25 -22.14 25.56
C ALA A 319 -6.18 -22.86 24.58
N THR A 320 -5.83 -24.09 24.22
CA THR A 320 -6.60 -24.88 23.25
C THR A 320 -7.77 -25.64 23.87
N THR A 321 -7.73 -25.98 25.17
CA THR A 321 -8.84 -26.62 25.90
C THR A 321 -8.71 -26.46 27.44
N PRO A 322 -9.82 -26.19 28.17
CA PRO A 322 -11.03 -25.52 27.66
C PRO A 322 -10.69 -24.07 27.27
N ALA A 323 -11.20 -23.63 26.12
CA ALA A 323 -11.02 -22.24 25.71
C ALA A 323 -11.85 -21.33 26.65
N PRO A 324 -11.23 -20.33 27.30
CA PRO A 324 -11.97 -19.41 28.16
C PRO A 324 -12.88 -18.53 27.30
N ALA A 325 -14.13 -18.32 27.72
CA ALA A 325 -15.14 -17.58 26.96
C ALA A 325 -15.85 -16.56 27.85
N GLY A 326 -16.10 -15.36 27.33
CA GLY A 326 -16.68 -14.26 28.08
C GLY A 326 -16.65 -12.94 27.32
N THR A 327 -17.00 -11.86 28.00
CA THR A 327 -17.13 -10.52 27.40
C THR A 327 -15.95 -9.59 27.68
N PHE A 328 -14.96 -10.01 28.47
CA PHE A 328 -13.80 -9.18 28.79
C PHE A 328 -12.97 -8.85 27.53
N GLY A 329 -12.77 -9.84 26.66
CA GLY A 329 -12.06 -9.65 25.40
C GLY A 329 -12.76 -8.68 24.45
N ALA A 330 -14.10 -8.69 24.43
CA ALA A 330 -14.91 -7.69 23.74
C ALA A 330 -14.66 -6.30 24.34
N LEU A 331 -14.94 -6.11 25.63
CA LEU A 331 -14.87 -4.78 26.27
C LEU A 331 -13.47 -4.15 26.34
N SER A 332 -12.40 -4.97 26.31
CA SER A 332 -11.02 -4.49 26.42
C SER A 332 -10.25 -4.55 25.09
N GLY A 333 -10.74 -5.35 24.15
CA GLY A 333 -10.02 -5.76 22.94
C GLY A 333 -8.80 -6.65 23.18
N GLN A 334 -8.66 -7.24 24.37
CA GLN A 334 -7.56 -8.16 24.68
C GLN A 334 -7.88 -9.62 24.31
N PRO A 335 -6.85 -10.44 24.03
CA PRO A 335 -5.43 -10.08 23.95
C PRO A 335 -5.05 -9.45 22.61
N THR A 336 -5.98 -9.42 21.65
CA THR A 336 -5.78 -8.86 20.31
C THR A 336 -7.10 -8.34 19.77
N THR A 337 -7.06 -7.14 19.18
CA THR A 337 -8.14 -6.56 18.39
C THR A 337 -7.65 -6.47 16.95
N PHE A 338 -8.36 -7.14 16.04
CA PHE A 338 -8.13 -7.00 14.59
C PHE A 338 -8.93 -5.84 14.05
N MET A 339 -8.44 -5.23 12.98
CA MET A 339 -8.98 -4.00 12.42
C MET A 339 -9.09 -4.07 10.90
N TYR A 340 -10.21 -3.58 10.39
CA TYR A 340 -10.31 -3.03 9.05
C TYR A 340 -10.73 -1.57 9.14
N GLY A 341 -10.13 -0.69 8.34
CA GLY A 341 -10.48 0.72 8.25
C GLY A 341 -10.66 1.19 6.82
N PHE A 342 -11.54 2.16 6.61
CA PHE A 342 -11.75 2.85 5.35
C PHE A 342 -11.61 4.35 5.56
N SER A 343 -10.76 4.96 4.72
CA SER A 343 -10.70 6.40 4.55
C SER A 343 -11.20 6.73 3.15
N PRO A 344 -12.25 7.56 3.03
CA PRO A 344 -12.81 7.92 1.73
C PRO A 344 -11.75 8.60 0.86
N PRO A 345 -12.02 8.74 -0.45
CA PRO A 345 -11.22 9.60 -1.31
C PRO A 345 -11.00 10.94 -0.61
N THR A 346 -9.74 11.34 -0.42
CA THR A 346 -9.45 12.66 0.13
C THR A 346 -10.11 13.68 -0.79
N PRO A 347 -10.95 14.60 -0.28
CA PRO A 347 -11.34 15.75 -1.07
C PRO A 347 -10.05 16.44 -1.48
N VAL A 348 -9.79 16.53 -2.79
CA VAL A 348 -8.61 17.24 -3.27
C VAL A 348 -8.80 18.70 -2.87
N THR A 349 -8.06 19.16 -1.86
CA THR A 349 -8.08 20.55 -1.42
C THR A 349 -7.02 21.37 -2.13
N SER A 350 -5.96 20.74 -2.63
CA SER A 350 -4.90 21.40 -3.38
C SER A 350 -4.23 20.45 -4.38
N CYS A 351 -3.66 21.00 -5.45
CA CYS A 351 -2.86 20.29 -6.43
C CYS A 351 -1.41 20.78 -6.38
N THR A 352 -0.44 19.86 -6.28
CA THR A 352 0.98 20.18 -6.45
C THR A 352 1.52 19.62 -7.76
N VAL A 353 2.15 20.45 -8.59
CA VAL A 353 2.76 20.08 -9.87
C VAL A 353 4.26 20.40 -9.84
N GLU A 354 5.10 19.40 -10.11
CA GLU A 354 6.55 19.55 -10.28
C GLU A 354 6.92 19.66 -11.77
N CYS A 355 7.48 20.80 -12.19
CA CYS A 355 7.81 21.07 -13.59
C CYS A 355 9.25 20.68 -13.94
N ARG A 356 9.52 19.39 -14.14
CA ARG A 356 10.90 18.87 -14.36
C ARG A 356 11.57 19.20 -15.69
N ILE A 357 10.83 19.66 -16.72
CA ILE A 357 11.36 19.76 -18.09
C ILE A 357 12.13 21.07 -18.33
N ASN A 358 11.75 22.18 -17.67
CA ASN A 358 12.39 23.49 -17.89
C ASN A 358 13.16 24.00 -16.65
N ASN A 359 12.74 23.66 -15.43
CA ASN A 359 13.41 24.12 -14.21
C ASN A 359 13.24 23.10 -13.07
N PRO A 360 14.25 22.28 -12.73
CA PRO A 360 14.10 21.14 -11.83
C PRO A 360 13.76 21.48 -10.37
N ASN A 361 13.62 22.76 -10.02
CA ASN A 361 13.39 23.26 -8.66
C ASN A 361 12.07 24.05 -8.49
N GLU A 362 11.21 24.10 -9.50
CA GLU A 362 9.93 24.82 -9.43
C GLU A 362 8.78 23.88 -9.06
N VAL A 363 8.09 24.22 -7.97
CA VAL A 363 6.95 23.48 -7.44
C VAL A 363 5.76 24.44 -7.38
N TYR A 364 4.67 24.08 -8.04
CA TYR A 364 3.44 24.87 -8.08
C TYR A 364 2.39 24.21 -7.21
N THR A 365 1.77 24.95 -6.30
CA THR A 365 0.65 24.46 -5.47
C THR A 365 -0.56 25.35 -5.67
N VAL A 366 -1.67 24.78 -6.14
CA VAL A 366 -2.94 25.48 -6.36
C VAL A 366 -3.98 24.99 -5.36
N ASP A 367 -4.62 25.90 -4.61
CA ASP A 367 -5.74 25.60 -3.71
C ASP A 367 -7.05 25.54 -4.49
N MET A 368 -7.75 24.40 -4.46
CA MET A 368 -9.04 24.24 -5.14
C MET A 368 -10.20 25.00 -4.47
N LEU A 369 -9.96 25.62 -3.30
CA LEU A 369 -10.92 26.51 -2.63
C LEU A 369 -10.83 27.96 -3.11
N GLY A 370 -9.91 28.28 -4.03
CA GLY A 370 -9.80 29.59 -4.68
C GLY A 370 -9.34 30.73 -3.75
N ASN A 371 -8.71 30.40 -2.62
CA ASN A 371 -8.30 31.41 -1.63
C ASN A 371 -6.86 31.89 -1.85
N GLN A 372 -5.93 31.00 -2.26
CA GLN A 372 -4.51 31.33 -2.46
C GLN A 372 -3.83 30.39 -3.46
N ASP A 373 -3.02 30.95 -4.35
CA ASP A 373 -2.02 30.19 -5.13
C ASP A 373 -0.66 30.33 -4.46
N ILE A 374 0.06 29.21 -4.31
CA ILE A 374 1.41 29.21 -3.73
C ILE A 374 2.41 28.71 -4.77
N CYS A 375 3.27 29.62 -5.22
CA CYS A 375 4.37 29.31 -6.12
C CYS A 375 5.67 29.21 -5.33
N PHE A 376 6.40 28.10 -5.48
CA PHE A 376 7.75 27.96 -4.95
C PHE A 376 8.76 28.09 -6.09
N THR A 377 9.58 29.14 -6.03
CA THR A 377 10.72 29.35 -6.94
C THR A 377 12.01 29.35 -6.13
N ASN A 378 12.93 28.42 -6.43
CA ASN A 378 14.24 28.33 -5.78
C ASN A 378 14.19 28.36 -4.24
N GLY A 379 13.23 27.63 -3.64
CA GLY A 379 13.07 27.55 -2.18
C GLY A 379 12.47 28.79 -1.51
N THR A 380 12.01 29.77 -2.29
CA THR A 380 11.27 30.94 -1.78
C THR A 380 9.79 30.79 -2.12
N SER A 381 8.92 30.79 -1.12
CA SER A 381 7.46 30.79 -1.31
C SER A 381 6.97 32.20 -1.61
N GLN A 382 6.26 32.38 -2.71
CA GLN A 382 5.42 33.56 -2.93
C GLN A 382 3.96 33.14 -2.78
N ILE A 383 3.28 33.74 -1.80
CA ILE A 383 1.84 33.58 -1.60
C ILE A 383 1.15 34.65 -2.44
N VAL A 384 0.34 34.23 -3.41
CA VAL A 384 -0.52 35.13 -4.18
C VAL A 384 -1.95 34.91 -3.68
N THR A 385 -2.48 35.88 -2.95
CA THR A 385 -3.85 35.83 -2.45
C THR A 385 -4.83 36.14 -3.58
N VAL A 386 -5.77 35.24 -3.85
CA VAL A 386 -6.90 35.48 -4.74
C VAL A 386 -8.12 35.84 -3.87
N ALA A 387 -8.62 37.07 -3.98
CA ALA A 387 -9.84 37.49 -3.29
C ALA A 387 -10.93 37.82 -4.32
N VAL A 388 -12.10 37.19 -4.19
CA VAL A 388 -13.25 37.40 -5.08
C VAL A 388 -14.09 38.56 -4.57
N PHE A 389 -14.25 39.63 -5.37
CA PHE A 389 -15.21 40.70 -5.11
C PHE A 389 -16.14 40.91 -6.31
N TYR A 390 -17.40 41.24 -6.02
CA TYR A 390 -18.39 41.63 -7.03
C TYR A 390 -18.55 43.15 -7.03
N ASN A 391 -18.27 43.79 -8.16
CA ASN A 391 -18.59 45.21 -8.36
C ASN A 391 -19.68 45.34 -9.42
N GLN A 392 -20.85 45.86 -9.03
CA GLN A 392 -22.00 46.13 -9.91
C GLN A 392 -22.44 44.94 -10.79
N GLY A 393 -22.41 43.73 -10.24
CA GLY A 393 -22.85 42.52 -10.97
C GLY A 393 -21.91 42.09 -12.10
N GLN A 394 -20.77 42.77 -12.29
CA GLN A 394 -19.68 42.30 -13.12
C GLN A 394 -18.59 41.67 -12.24
N ARG A 395 -18.16 40.48 -12.69
CA ARG A 395 -17.04 39.73 -12.13
C ARG A 395 -15.75 40.39 -12.60
N ILE A 396 -14.87 40.77 -11.67
CA ILE A 396 -13.53 41.29 -11.97
C ILE A 396 -12.52 40.38 -11.27
N GLU A 397 -11.58 39.84 -12.04
CA GLU A 397 -10.53 38.91 -11.60
C GLU A 397 -9.13 39.52 -11.83
N TYR A 398 -8.14 39.09 -11.04
CA TYR A 398 -6.72 39.34 -11.31
C TYR A 398 -5.85 38.09 -10.98
N ASN A 399 -5.08 37.63 -11.99
CA ASN A 399 -4.00 36.58 -12.06
C ASN A 399 -4.35 35.11 -11.70
N CYS A 400 -3.81 34.01 -12.31
CA CYS A 400 -2.77 33.71 -13.33
C CYS A 400 -3.14 32.51 -14.28
N GLY A 401 -2.58 32.48 -15.52
CA GLY A 401 -2.51 31.44 -16.62
C GLY A 401 -3.74 30.86 -17.41
N ASP A 402 -4.04 31.18 -18.71
CA ASP A 402 -5.29 30.83 -19.50
C ASP A 402 -5.00 29.63 -20.41
N TYR A 403 -5.94 28.70 -20.48
CA TYR A 403 -5.76 27.38 -21.10
C TYR A 403 -6.41 27.35 -22.49
N GLY A 404 -5.62 27.69 -23.52
CA GLY A 404 -5.96 27.47 -24.93
C GLY A 404 -5.89 26.00 -25.37
N PRO A 405 -6.50 25.61 -26.50
CA PRO A 405 -7.24 24.36 -26.61
C PRO A 405 -6.34 23.12 -26.71
N GLY A 406 -6.48 22.22 -25.72
CA GLY A 406 -6.03 20.84 -25.81
C GLY A 406 -4.90 20.41 -24.87
N ILE A 407 -4.41 21.27 -23.95
CA ILE A 407 -3.71 21.00 -22.66
C ILE A 407 -2.59 22.05 -22.36
N GLY A 408 -1.94 22.67 -23.36
CA GLY A 408 -0.94 23.72 -23.14
C GLY A 408 0.41 23.25 -22.53
N ASN A 409 1.47 24.03 -22.75
CA ASN A 409 2.83 23.75 -22.27
C ASN A 409 2.97 24.26 -20.82
N LEU A 410 3.15 23.36 -19.85
CA LEU A 410 3.13 23.66 -18.40
C LEU A 410 4.25 24.60 -17.91
N CYS A 411 5.17 25.01 -18.78
CA CYS A 411 6.42 25.67 -18.42
C CYS A 411 6.75 26.91 -19.28
N ASP A 412 5.76 27.50 -19.97
CA ASP A 412 5.93 28.74 -20.74
C ASP A 412 5.40 29.96 -19.99
N PHE A 413 6.27 30.96 -19.80
CA PHE A 413 6.08 32.16 -18.97
C PHE A 413 5.15 33.21 -19.62
N VAL A 414 3.90 32.87 -19.94
CA VAL A 414 2.93 33.86 -20.48
C VAL A 414 1.53 33.70 -19.83
N PRO A 415 0.89 34.79 -19.34
CA PRO A 415 -0.23 34.76 -18.39
C PRO A 415 -1.65 34.47 -18.96
N GLY A 416 -2.60 34.09 -18.08
CA GLY A 416 -4.06 34.02 -18.31
C GLY A 416 -4.97 33.52 -17.11
N GLN A 417 -5.98 32.63 -17.27
CA GLN A 417 -7.00 32.11 -16.30
C GLN A 417 -6.81 30.72 -15.64
N ASP A 418 -6.85 30.68 -14.30
CA ASP A 418 -6.90 29.48 -13.45
C ASP A 418 -7.91 28.39 -13.91
N THR A 419 -7.43 27.17 -14.14
CA THR A 419 -8.27 25.99 -14.49
C THR A 419 -8.08 24.78 -13.57
N CYS A 420 -7.44 24.96 -12.42
CA CYS A 420 -7.24 23.84 -11.49
C CYS A 420 -8.60 23.38 -10.94
N ASN A 421 -9.07 22.24 -11.43
CA ASN A 421 -10.24 21.54 -10.92
C ASN A 421 -9.91 20.06 -10.74
N ALA A 422 -10.76 19.32 -10.02
CA ALA A 422 -10.56 17.88 -9.80
C ALA A 422 -10.34 17.09 -11.10
N ALA A 423 -10.93 17.57 -12.21
CA ALA A 423 -10.74 16.96 -13.52
C ALA A 423 -9.30 17.16 -14.04
N VAL A 424 -8.71 18.35 -13.93
CA VAL A 424 -7.34 18.61 -14.36
C VAL A 424 -6.31 17.94 -13.43
N PHE A 425 -6.56 17.94 -12.12
CA PHE A 425 -5.71 17.29 -11.11
C PHE A 425 -5.43 15.81 -11.41
N GLU A 426 -6.46 14.96 -11.51
CA GLU A 426 -6.21 13.52 -11.70
C GLU A 426 -5.59 13.20 -13.06
N ASN A 427 -5.83 14.03 -14.08
CA ASN A 427 -5.16 13.87 -15.38
C ASN A 427 -3.65 14.13 -15.23
N ILE A 428 -3.25 15.16 -14.48
CA ILE A 428 -1.83 15.46 -14.21
C ILE A 428 -1.20 14.35 -13.35
N CYS A 429 -1.90 13.86 -12.32
CA CYS A 429 -1.39 12.78 -11.46
C CYS A 429 -1.31 11.41 -12.17
N SER A 430 -2.01 11.23 -13.29
CA SER A 430 -1.91 10.02 -14.13
C SER A 430 -0.67 10.01 -15.05
N LEU A 431 0.00 11.15 -15.22
CA LEU A 431 1.16 11.29 -16.10
C LEU A 431 2.46 10.95 -15.34
N PRO A 432 3.38 10.17 -15.94
CA PRO A 432 4.55 9.61 -15.25
C PRO A 432 5.62 10.62 -14.83
N TYR A 433 5.43 11.91 -15.15
CA TYR A 433 6.40 12.97 -14.90
C TYR A 433 6.08 13.79 -13.63
N TYR A 434 4.87 13.69 -13.09
CA TYR A 434 4.37 14.53 -12.00
C TYR A 434 4.17 13.72 -10.71
N SER A 435 4.43 14.37 -9.57
CA SER A 435 4.17 13.82 -8.24
C SER A 435 3.08 14.66 -7.58
N CYS A 436 1.94 14.05 -7.29
CA CYS A 436 0.85 14.69 -6.56
C CYS A 436 0.85 14.21 -5.10
N GLN A 437 0.68 15.12 -4.14
CA GLN A 437 0.56 14.81 -2.71
C GLN A 437 -0.84 15.12 -2.19
#